data_AF-A0A944CVH7-F1
#
_entry.id   AF-A0A944CVH7-F1
#
_cell.length_a   1.000
_cell.length_b   1.000
_cell.length_c   1.000
_cell.angle_alpha   90.00
_cell.angle_beta   90.00
_cell.angle_gamma   90.00
#
_symmetry.space_group_name_H-M   'P 1'
#
loop_
_entity.id
_entity.type
_entity.pdbx_description
1 polymer ?
#
loop_
_entity_poly.entity_id
_entity_poly.type
_entity_poly.pdbx_seq_one_letter_code
_entity_poly.pdbx_strand_id
1 'polypeptide(L)' 'MNTSQLRQEINYNLEKLSPDNLKIVAEFLAYLADKESELATQELLDIPGFIASFERGKQDIAEGRVKNWRNIRSDV' A
#
# COMPACT_ATOMS: atom_id res chain seq x y z
N MET A 1 19.38 7.59 -10.17
CA MET A 1 19.37 6.25 -9.54
C MET A 1 18.04 5.59 -9.79
N ASN A 2 18.02 4.28 -10.03
CA ASN A 2 16.78 3.50 -10.00
C ASN A 2 16.44 3.08 -8.56
N THR A 3 15.24 2.55 -8.35
CA THR A 3 14.73 2.15 -7.02
C THR A 3 15.64 1.16 -6.32
N SER A 4 16.22 0.20 -7.06
CA SER A 4 17.13 -0.78 -6.49
C SER A 4 18.44 -0.16 -6.00
N GLN A 5 19.01 0.77 -6.77
CA GLN A 5 20.20 1.53 -6.37
C GLN A 5 19.94 2.41 -5.15
N LEU A 6 18.77 3.05 -5.08
CA LEU A 6 18.36 3.86 -3.93
C LEU A 6 18.21 3.01 -2.66
N ARG A 7 17.58 1.83 -2.75
CA ARG A 7 17.46 0.90 -1.62
C ARG A 7 18.81 0.42 -1.12
N GLN A 8 19.73 0.10 -2.03
CA GLN A 8 21.09 -0.30 -1.67
C GLN A 8 21.83 0.81 -0.93
N GLU A 9 21.75 2.04 -1.41
CA GLU A 9 22.37 3.19 -0.76
C GLU A 9 21.79 3.45 0.64
N ILE A 10 20.48 3.36 0.80
CA ILE A 10 19.82 3.51 2.11
C ILE A 10 20.33 2.43 3.07
N ASN A 11 20.29 1.15 2.67
CA ASN A 11 20.74 0.04 3.52
C ASN A 11 22.21 0.19 3.92
N TYR A 12 23.07 0.58 2.97
CA TYR A 12 24.48 0.82 3.24
C TYR A 12 24.72 1.94 4.26
N ASN A 13 23.89 2.98 4.25
CA ASN A 13 23.98 4.05 5.24
C ASN A 13 23.41 3.62 6.60
N LEU A 14 22.35 2.81 6.64
CA LEU A 14 21.77 2.28 7.88
C LEU A 14 22.80 1.46 8.68
N GLU A 15 23.63 0.67 8.02
CA GLU A 15 24.66 -0.16 8.66
C GLU A 15 25.71 0.65 9.45
N LYS A 16 25.85 1.95 9.17
CA LYS A 16 26.85 2.83 9.80
C LYS A 16 26.30 3.65 10.96
N LEU A 17 24.99 3.62 11.19
CA LEU A 17 24.35 4.46 12.19
C LEU A 17 24.49 3.87 13.59
N SER A 18 24.53 4.74 14.59
CA SER A 18 24.42 4.34 15.99
C SER A 18 23.00 3.84 16.30
N PRO A 19 22.82 3.04 17.37
CA PRO A 19 21.50 2.59 17.79
C PRO A 19 20.48 3.72 18.01
N ASP A 20 20.91 4.87 18.54
CA ASP A 20 20.00 6.01 18.77
C ASP A 20 19.58 6.68 17.47
N ASN A 21 20.50 6.80 16.50
CA ASN A 21 20.15 7.31 15.17
C ASN A 21 19.23 6.31 14.42
N LEU A 22 19.43 5.01 14.61
CA LEU A 22 18.56 3.98 14.02
C LEU A 22 17.12 4.07 14.56
N LYS A 23 16.92 4.42 15.83
CA LYS A 23 15.56 4.66 16.38
C LYS A 23 14.86 5.81 15.65
N ILE A 24 15.56 6.93 15.46
CA ILE A 24 15.02 8.09 14.75
C ILE A 24 14.64 7.71 13.31
N VAL A 25 15.51 6.95 12.62
CA VAL A 25 15.22 6.49 11.26
C VAL A 25 14.04 5.52 11.23
N ALA A 26 13.91 4.63 12.22
CA ALA A 26 12.79 3.71 12.31
C ALA A 26 11.46 4.45 12.48
N GLU A 27 11.41 5.46 13.37
CA GLU A 27 10.23 6.32 13.55
C GLU A 27 9.86 7.07 12.27
N PHE A 28 10.86 7.61 11.56
CA PHE A 28 10.63 8.32 10.31
C PHE A 28 10.14 7.41 9.18
N LEU A 29 10.70 6.20 9.05
CA LEU A 29 10.25 5.21 8.07
C LEU A 29 8.83 4.72 8.37
N ALA A 30 8.48 4.53 9.64
CA ALA A 30 7.11 4.20 10.05
C ALA A 30 6.13 5.32 9.66
N TYR A 31 6.47 6.57 9.95
CA TYR A 31 5.67 7.73 9.52
C TYR A 31 5.45 7.78 8.01
N LEU A 32 6.50 7.53 7.21
CA LEU A 32 6.38 7.53 5.75
C LEU A 32 5.50 6.39 5.24
N ALA A 33 5.62 5.19 5.82
CA ALA A 33 4.79 4.05 5.47
C ALA A 33 3.31 4.30 5.81
N ASP A 34 3.04 4.85 7.00
CA ASP A 34 1.70 5.22 7.41
C ASP A 34 1.11 6.29 6.47
N LYS A 35 1.91 7.31 6.12
CA LYS A 35 1.48 8.37 5.20
C LYS A 35 1.21 7.85 3.78
N GLU A 36 2.04 6.94 3.25
CA GLU A 36 1.76 6.30 1.95
C GLU A 36 0.47 5.47 2.01
N SER A 37 0.20 4.79 3.12
CA SER A 37 -1.05 4.06 3.36
C SER A 37 -2.26 5.00 3.47
N GLU A 38 -2.11 6.13 4.17
CA GLU A 38 -3.15 7.16 4.30
C GLU A 38 -3.47 7.82 2.97
N LEU A 39 -2.47 8.17 2.16
CA LEU A 39 -2.66 8.72 0.82
C LEU A 39 -3.40 7.72 -0.09
N ALA A 40 -2.98 6.45 -0.09
CA ALA A 40 -3.68 5.40 -0.83
C ALA A 40 -5.13 5.21 -0.35
N THR A 41 -5.38 5.39 0.95
CA THR A 41 -6.74 5.33 1.52
C THR A 41 -7.57 6.56 1.13
N GLN A 42 -6.98 7.76 1.16
CA GLN A 42 -7.66 9.00 0.80
C GLN A 42 -8.04 9.03 -0.69
N GLU A 43 -7.16 8.55 -1.57
CA GLU A 43 -7.46 8.39 -3.00
C GLU A 43 -8.73 7.54 -3.21
N LEU A 44 -8.89 6.46 -2.44
CA LEU A 44 -10.09 5.62 -2.49
C LEU A 44 -11.33 6.32 -1.93
N LEU A 45 -11.18 7.08 -0.84
CA LEU A 45 -12.27 7.84 -0.23
C LEU A 45 -12.77 8.99 -1.10
N ASP A 46 -11.88 9.58 -1.92
CA ASP A 46 -12.22 10.67 -2.83
C ASP A 46 -13.01 10.17 -4.05
N ILE A 47 -13.04 8.86 -4.33
CA ILE A 47 -13.86 8.28 -5.40
C ILE A 47 -15.35 8.34 -4.97
N PRO A 48 -16.20 9.08 -5.71
CA PRO A 48 -17.61 9.19 -5.36
C PRO A 48 -18.30 7.83 -5.29
N GLY A 49 -18.92 7.53 -4.15
CA GLY A 49 -19.64 6.26 -3.94
C GLY A 49 -18.76 5.03 -3.71
N PHE A 50 -17.44 5.20 -3.51
CA PHE A 50 -16.54 4.09 -3.25
C PHE A 50 -16.92 3.27 -2.03
N ILE A 51 -17.19 3.91 -0.89
CA ILE A 51 -17.57 3.20 0.35
C ILE A 51 -18.80 2.31 0.15
N ALA A 52 -19.82 2.83 -0.54
CA ALA A 52 -21.02 2.06 -0.84
C ALA A 52 -20.72 0.87 -1.78
N SER A 53 -19.87 1.06 -2.78
CA SER A 53 -19.42 -0.01 -3.69
C SER A 53 -18.56 -1.06 -2.98
N PHE A 54 -17.70 -0.63 -2.05
CA PHE A 54 -16.82 -1.49 -1.27
C PHE A 54 -17.62 -2.39 -0.32
N GLU A 55 -18.57 -1.82 0.42
CA GLU A 55 -19.46 -2.61 1.30
C GLU A 55 -20.34 -3.58 0.52
N ARG A 56 -20.81 -3.18 -0.67
CA ARG A 56 -21.53 -4.10 -1.57
C ARG A 56 -20.63 -5.25 -2.04
N GLY A 57 -19.38 -4.98 -2.40
CA GLY A 57 -18.42 -6.02 -2.78
C GLY A 57 -18.16 -7.03 -1.64
N LYS A 58 -18.10 -6.57 -0.38
CA LYS A 58 -18.00 -7.46 0.78
C LYS A 58 -19.23 -8.37 0.92
N GLN A 59 -20.43 -7.83 0.69
CA GLN A 59 -21.67 -8.63 0.67
C GLN A 59 -21.66 -9.63 -0.49
N ASP A 60 -21.26 -9.22 -1.70
CA ASP A 60 -21.13 -10.10 -2.86
C ASP A 60 -20.20 -11.29 -2.58
N ILE A 61 -19.06 -11.06 -1.91
CA ILE A 61 -18.14 -12.12 -1.49
C ILE A 61 -18.80 -13.06 -0.48
N ALA A 62 -19.44 -12.52 0.55
CA ALA A 62 -20.10 -13.31 1.59
C ALA A 62 -21.23 -14.18 1.04
N GLU A 63 -21.93 -13.70 0.01
CA GLU A 63 -23.05 -14.38 -0.64
C GLU A 63 -22.62 -15.22 -1.84
N GLY A 64 -21.32 -15.35 -2.09
CA GLY A 64 -20.76 -16.16 -3.18
C GLY A 64 -21.01 -15.60 -4.58
N ARG A 65 -21.42 -14.33 -4.71
CA ARG A 65 -21.60 -13.61 -5.97
C ARG A 65 -20.26 -13.16 -6.55
N VAL A 66 -19.39 -14.14 -6.78
CA VAL A 66 -18.04 -13.94 -7.31
C VAL A 66 -17.86 -14.72 -8.60
N LYS A 67 -16.95 -14.27 -9.46
CA LYS A 67 -16.59 -14.97 -10.70
C LYS A 67 -15.12 -15.32 -10.67
N ASN A 68 -14.77 -16.56 -11.05
CA ASN A 68 -13.36 -16.94 -11.22
C ASN A 68 -12.75 -16.05 -12.31
N TRP A 69 -11.62 -15.41 -12.01
CA TRP A 69 -10.97 -14.48 -12.91
C TRP A 69 -10.61 -15.10 -14.27
N ARG A 70 -10.34 -16.42 -14.31
CA ARG A 70 -10.09 -17.18 -15.56
C ARG A 70 -11.30 -17.24 -16.49
N ASN A 71 -12.49 -16.96 -15.97
CA ASN A 71 -13.76 -16.98 -16.70
C ASN A 71 -14.22 -15.55 -17.07
N ILE A 72 -13.44 -14.52 -16.73
CA ILE A 72 -13.70 -13.13 -17.12
C ILE A 72 -13.11 -12.92 -18.52
N ARG A 73 -13.91 -12.36 -19.44
CA ARG A 73 -13.48 -12.04 -20.81
C ARG A 73 -12.42 -10.95 -20.77
N SER A 74 -11.37 -11.10 -21.57
CA SER A 74 -10.22 -10.19 -21.63
C SER A 74 -10.19 -9.33 -22.90
N ASP A 75 -11.22 -9.39 -23.74
CA ASP A 75 -11.32 -8.73 -25.05
C ASP A 75 -12.10 -7.40 -25.02
N VAL A 76 -11.95 -6.63 -23.95
CA VAL A 76 -12.50 -5.26 -23.81
C VAL A 76 -11.46 -4.20 -24.15
#